data_AF-A0A0N4W9W2-F1
#
_entry.id   AF-A0A0N4W9W2-F1
#
_cell.length_a   1.000
_cell.length_b   1.000
_cell.length_c   1.000
_cell.angle_alpha   90.00
_cell.angle_beta   90.00
_cell.angle_gamma   90.00
#
_symmetry.space_group_name_H-M   'P 1'
#
loop_
_entity.id
_entity.type
_entity.pdbx_description
1 polymer ?
#
loop_
_entity_poly.entity_id
_entity_poly.type
_entity_poly.pdbx_seq_one_letter_code
_entity_poly.pdbx_strand_id
1 'polypeptide(L)' 'MGQRIAPVLAVCFMSRIEQPVLARLPIMYCRYIDDRFVITSTQSETDELFNILNSQSQYIKLTREALHEDGCPF' A
#
# COMPACT_ATOMS: atom_id res chain seq x y z
N MET A 1 -16.87 -4.63 -10.77
CA MET A 1 -17.24 -3.36 -10.07
C MET A 1 -18.69 -2.95 -10.39
N GLY A 2 -19.71 -3.80 -10.13
CA GLY A 2 -21.09 -3.54 -10.62
C GLY A 2 -22.05 -2.87 -9.63
N GLN A 3 -21.69 -2.80 -8.34
CA GLN A 3 -22.52 -2.17 -7.31
C GLN A 3 -21.98 -0.79 -6.95
N ARG A 4 -22.85 0.21 -6.84
CA ARG A 4 -22.48 1.62 -6.58
C ARG A 4 -21.81 1.84 -5.21
N ILE A 5 -22.04 0.95 -4.24
CA ILE A 5 -21.48 1.06 -2.88
C ILE A 5 -20.13 0.33 -2.72
N ALA A 6 -19.84 -0.63 -3.59
CA ALA A 6 -18.60 -1.41 -3.54
C ALA A 6 -17.32 -0.54 -3.47
N PRO A 7 -17.15 0.51 -4.31
CA PRO A 7 -15.95 1.35 -4.23
C PRO A 7 -15.85 2.12 -2.91
N VAL A 8 -16.97 2.50 -2.29
CA VAL A 8 -16.98 3.19 -0.99
C VAL A 8 -16.55 2.23 0.13
N LEU A 9 -17.02 0.99 0.10
CA LEU A 9 -16.62 -0.04 1.07
C LEU A 9 -15.13 -0.39 0.92
N ALA A 10 -14.64 -0.54 -0.31
CA ALA A 10 -13.22 -0.73 -0.59
C ALA A 10 -12.40 0.43 -0.02
N VAL A 11 -12.83 1.68 -0.26
CA VAL A 11 -12.16 2.87 0.27
C VAL A 11 -12.13 2.88 1.81
N CYS A 12 -13.21 2.52 2.48
CA CYS A 12 -13.27 2.45 3.94
C CYS A 12 -12.35 1.37 4.51
N PHE A 13 -12.35 0.19 3.90
CA PHE A 13 -11.50 -0.92 4.32
C PHE A 13 -10.02 -0.58 4.12
N MET A 14 -9.68 -0.08 2.94
CA MET A 14 -8.34 0.35 2.58
C MET A 14 -7.82 1.46 3.49
N SER A 15 -8.67 2.43 3.87
CA SER A 15 -8.27 3.49 4.81
C SER A 15 -7.85 2.95 6.18
N ARG A 16 -8.47 1.85 6.66
CA ARG A 16 -8.07 1.24 7.95
C ARG A 16 -6.68 0.62 7.89
N ILE A 17 -6.36 -0.03 6.77
CA ILE A 17 -5.03 -0.64 6.54
C ILE A 17 -3.95 0.44 6.42
N GLU A 18 -4.29 1.61 5.89
CA GLU A 18 -3.36 2.71 5.61
C GLU A 18 -3.01 3.56 6.84
N GLN A 19 -3.85 3.59 7.89
CA GLN A 19 -3.61 4.36 9.10
C GLN A 19 -2.19 4.24 9.70
N PRO A 20 -1.64 3.02 9.93
CA PRO A 20 -0.30 2.87 10.51
C PRO A 20 0.82 3.31 9.55
N VAL A 21 0.56 3.31 8.25
CA VAL A 21 1.50 3.75 7.22
C VAL A 21 1.54 5.27 7.12
N LEU A 22 0.38 5.92 7.12
CA LEU A 22 0.29 7.38 7.10
C LEU A 22 0.91 8.01 8.36
N ALA A 23 0.84 7.32 9.51
CA ALA A 23 1.49 7.75 10.74
C ALA A 23 3.03 7.81 10.65
N ARG A 24 3.65 7.08 9.71
CA ARG A 24 5.10 7.10 9.46
C ARG A 24 5.56 8.25 8.55
N LEU A 25 4.64 9.07 8.05
CA LEU A 25 4.95 10.24 7.20
C LEU A 25 5.87 9.91 6.01
N PRO A 26 5.44 9.04 5.09
CA PRO A 26 6.20 8.80 3.86
C PRO A 26 6.36 10.10 3.06
N ILE A 27 7.42 10.17 2.25
CA ILE A 27 7.73 11.35 1.42
C ILE A 27 6.59 11.63 0.44
N MET A 28 6.03 10.56 -0.15
CA MET A 28 4.88 10.65 -1.03
C MET A 28 3.96 9.46 -0.79
N TYR A 29 2.66 9.74 -0.80
CA TYR A 29 1.62 8.75 -0.69
C TYR A 29 0.52 9.03 -1.70
N CYS A 30 0.41 8.17 -2.71
CA CYS A 30 -0.64 8.23 -3.73
C CYS A 30 -1.53 6.99 -3.62
N ARG A 31 -2.83 7.21 -3.75
CA ARG A 31 -3.83 6.18 -3.56
C ARG A 31 -4.77 6.14 -4.75
N TYR A 32 -4.84 4.97 -5.38
CA TYR A 32 -5.98 4.51 -6.14
C TYR A 32 -6.76 3.51 -5.27
N ILE A 33 -7.99 3.13 -5.64
CA ILE A 33 -8.88 2.37 -4.75
C ILE A 33 -8.16 1.17 -4.12
N ASP A 34 -7.57 0.33 -4.97
CA ASP A 34 -6.84 -0.86 -4.55
C ASP A 34 -5.32 -0.67 -4.60
N ASP A 35 -4.80 0.13 -5.54
CA ASP A 35 -3.35 0.35 -5.71
C ASP A 35 -2.82 1.48 -4.83
N ARG A 36 -1.68 1.24 -4.18
CA ARG A 36 -0.94 2.26 -3.42
C ARG A 36 0.43 2.49 -4.02
N PHE A 37 0.81 3.75 -4.06
CA PHE A 37 2.15 4.17 -4.41
C PHE A 37 2.75 4.93 -3.23
N VAL A 38 3.82 4.40 -2.66
CA VAL A 38 4.50 4.99 -1.50
C VAL A 38 5.96 5.24 -1.85
N ILE A 39 6.44 6.45 -1.58
CA ILE A 39 7.85 6.80 -1.65
C ILE A 39 8.36 7.05 -0.23
N THR A 40 9.42 6.35 0.16
CA THR A 40 10.16 6.56 1.43
C THR A 40 11.62 6.93 1.14
N SER A 41 12.36 7.33 2.16
CA SER A 41 13.74 7.79 2.00
C SER A 41 14.73 6.65 1.79
N THR A 42 14.47 5.50 2.44
CA THR A 42 15.31 4.31 2.39
C THR A 42 14.50 3.08 2.01
N GLN A 43 15.17 2.08 1.41
CA GLN A 43 14.56 0.79 1.08
C GLN A 43 14.13 0.02 2.34
N SER A 44 14.89 0.14 3.44
CA SER A 44 14.52 -0.46 4.73
C SER A 44 13.19 0.10 5.27
N GLU A 45 12.97 1.41 5.16
CA GLU A 45 11.67 2.01 5.50
C GLU A 45 10.55 1.48 4.62
N THR A 46 10.81 1.30 3.31
CA THR A 46 9.84 0.71 2.38
C THR A 46 9.49 -0.73 2.77
N ASP A 47 10.49 -1.53 3.14
CA ASP A 47 10.34 -2.92 3.57
C ASP A 47 9.52 -3.03 4.86
N GLU A 48 9.82 -2.19 5.85
CA GLU A 48 9.05 -2.12 7.10
C GLU A 48 7.59 -1.74 6.84
N LEU A 49 7.37 -0.72 6.01
CA LEU A 49 6.04 -0.25 5.65
C LEU A 49 5.22 -1.35 4.95
N PHE A 50 5.87 -2.08 4.04
CA PHE A 50 5.29 -3.21 3.33
C PHE A 50 4.88 -4.35 4.27
N ASN A 51 5.74 -4.68 5.24
CA ASN A 51 5.44 -5.69 6.25
C ASN A 51 4.26 -5.26 7.14
N ILE A 52 4.17 -3.98 7.46
CA ILE A 52 3.09 -3.44 8.30
C ILE A 52 1.76 -3.44 7.56
N LEU A 53 1.75 -3.08 6.28
CA LEU A 53 0.54 -3.16 5.46
C LEU A 53 0.02 -4.60 5.37
N ASN A 54 0.91 -5.55 5.15
CA ASN A 54 0.56 -6.97 5.06
C ASN A 54 0.17 -7.61 6.40
N SER A 55 0.54 -7.00 7.53
CA SER A 55 0.14 -7.49 8.85
C SER A 55 -1.25 -7.00 9.30
N GLN A 56 -1.81 -5.96 8.67
CA GLN A 56 -3.11 -5.40 9.05
C GLN A 56 -4.30 -6.32 8.74
N SER A 57 -4.16 -7.23 7.76
CA SER A 57 -5.26 -8.07 7.30
C SER A 57 -4.78 -9.47 6.96
N GLN A 58 -5.54 -10.48 7.38
CA GLN A 58 -5.30 -11.87 6.98
C GLN A 58 -5.91 -12.19 5.61
N TYR A 59 -6.83 -11.34 5.12
CA TYR A 59 -7.63 -11.58 3.92
C TYR A 59 -7.04 -10.93 2.66
N ILE A 60 -6.20 -9.90 2.82
CA ILE A 60 -5.59 -9.17 1.71
C ILE A 60 -4.08 -9.19 1.90
N LYS A 61 -3.36 -9.57 0.84
CA LYS A 61 -1.91 -9.44 0.74
C LYS A 61 -1.58 -8.45 -0.36
N LEU A 62 -0.78 -7.45 -0.02
CA LEU A 62 -0.23 -6.50 -0.98
C LEU A 62 1.03 -7.10 -1.59
N THR A 63 1.15 -6.94 -2.90
CA THR A 63 2.39 -7.18 -3.64
C THR A 63 3.13 -5.86 -3.81
N ARG A 64 4.44 -5.93 -3.93
CA ARG A 64 5.27 -4.78 -4.31
C ARG A 64 6.09 -5.16 -5.52
N GLU A 65 6.35 -4.18 -6.36
CA GLU A 65 7.42 -4.26 -7.34
C GLU A 65 8.73 -3.96 -6.61
N ALA A 66 9.64 -4.94 -6.61
CA ALA A 66 11.00 -4.72 -6.14
C ALA A 66 11.86 -4.37 -7.36
N LEU A 67 12.71 -3.36 -7.24
CA LEU A 67 13.74 -3.11 -8.25
C LEU A 67 14.63 -4.36 -8.32
N HIS A 68 14.55 -5.10 -9.43
CA HIS A 68 15.51 -6.14 -9.73
C HIS A 68 16.86 -5.49 -10.05
N GLU A 69 17.98 -6.20 -9.86
CA GLU A 69 19.33 -5.67 -10.12
C GLU A 69 19.52 -5.14 -11.55
N ASP A 70 18.64 -5.54 -12.49
CA ASP A 70 18.61 -5.10 -13.88
C ASP A 70 17.75 -3.84 -14.16
N GLY A 71 17.30 -3.13 -13.13
CA GLY A 71 16.77 -1.77 -13.26
C GLY A 71 15.37 -1.61 -13.86
N CYS A 72 14.65 -2.70 -14.14
CA CYS A 72 13.27 -2.66 -14.62
C CYS A 72 12.30 -3.28 -13.60
N PRO A 73 11.32 -2.52 -13.08
CA PRO A 73 10.17 -3.08 -12.40
C PRO A 73 9.17 -3.62 -13.44
N PHE A 74 8.75 -4.88 -13.28
CA PHE A 74 7.56 -5.47 -13.91
C PHE A 74 6.62 -5.96 -12.81
#